data_AF-A0A220S8V3-F1
#
_entry.id   AF-A0A220S8V3-F1
#
_cell.length_a   1.000
_cell.length_b   1.000
_cell.length_c   1.000
_cell.angle_alpha   90.00
_cell.angle_beta   90.00
_cell.angle_gamma   90.00
#
_symmetry.space_group_name_H-M   'P 1'
#
loop_
_entity.id
_entity.type
_entity.pdbx_description
1 polymer ?
#
loop_
_entity_poly.entity_id
_entity_poly.type
_entity_poly.pdbx_seq_one_letter_code
_entity_poly.pdbx_strand_id
1 'polypeptide(L)'
;MEKLYFNNLEEAKAHFRLFAYDYFGEMLLKKNIDVRSFFDISINQLKEVVMKLNEIRNNRMFLGNITWDFYKQYDFEIFDKSKSRVIYPYHMRTYIQEVIDLLNDRINYLEQREKVTSIKELVKELPENDVKERLSIEIKELEAKKEELELNKASEREIFQEQIELSKHRTEIMEKKYDIFLKFLNRESVASMVGSVLLLLMGISLLVMMFLQKEPIKIVESAFLLILGYFFGHSKNSK
;
A
#
# COMPACT_ATOMS: atom_id res chain seq x y z
N MET A 1 -20.28 -0.81 -7.36
CA MET A 1 -18.85 -0.52 -7.60
C MET A 1 -18.80 0.80 -8.34
N GLU A 2 -17.93 1.70 -7.90
CA GLU A 2 -17.71 2.99 -8.59
C GLU A 2 -16.97 2.71 -9.90
N LYS A 3 -17.42 3.33 -10.99
CA LYS A 3 -16.84 3.13 -12.32
C LYS A 3 -15.69 4.11 -12.52
N LEU A 4 -14.51 3.59 -12.83
CA LEU A 4 -13.30 4.40 -13.06
C LEU A 4 -13.18 4.78 -14.53
N TYR A 5 -12.71 5.99 -14.80
CA TYR A 5 -12.56 6.53 -16.15
C TYR A 5 -11.13 7.00 -16.35
N PHE A 6 -10.52 6.59 -17.46
CA PHE A 6 -9.14 6.95 -17.80
C PHE A 6 -9.07 7.54 -19.21
N ASN A 7 -8.25 8.57 -19.38
CA ASN A 7 -8.12 9.25 -20.67
C ASN A 7 -7.37 8.38 -21.69
N ASN A 8 -6.41 7.58 -21.21
CA ASN A 8 -5.60 6.70 -22.05
C ASN A 8 -5.14 5.44 -21.29
N LEU A 9 -4.51 4.53 -22.04
CA LEU A 9 -4.03 3.24 -21.53
C LEU A 9 -2.94 3.37 -20.47
N GLU A 10 -2.03 4.33 -20.63
CA GLU A 10 -0.89 4.52 -19.73
C GLU A 10 -1.34 5.06 -18.37
N GLU A 11 -2.33 5.95 -18.37
CA GLU A 11 -2.96 6.45 -17.15
C GLU A 11 -3.63 5.32 -16.36
N ALA A 12 -4.38 4.45 -17.05
CA ALA A 12 -4.98 3.27 -16.43
C ALA A 12 -3.92 2.31 -15.86
N LYS A 13 -2.85 2.03 -16.62
CA LYS A 13 -1.74 1.18 -16.16
C LYS A 13 -1.01 1.77 -14.96
N ALA A 14 -0.75 3.07 -14.95
CA ALA A 14 -0.09 3.75 -13.85
C ALA A 14 -0.94 3.66 -12.58
N HIS A 15 -2.23 3.97 -12.69
CA HIS A 15 -3.18 3.86 -11.58
C HIS A 15 -3.22 2.44 -10.99
N PHE A 16 -3.42 1.43 -11.83
CA PHE A 16 -3.50 0.06 -11.39
C PHE A 16 -2.18 -0.49 -10.85
N ARG A 17 -1.04 -0.07 -11.43
CA ARG A 17 0.28 -0.41 -10.88
C ARG A 17 0.43 0.09 -9.44
N LEU A 18 0.04 1.33 -9.16
CA LEU A 18 0.10 1.90 -7.81
C LEU A 18 -0.73 1.10 -6.81
N PHE A 19 -1.96 0.74 -7.16
CA PHE A 19 -2.81 -0.09 -6.29
C PHE A 19 -2.20 -1.47 -6.03
N ALA A 20 -1.66 -2.12 -7.06
CA ALA A 20 -1.00 -3.41 -6.90
C ALA A 20 0.23 -3.28 -6.00
N TYR A 21 1.01 -2.20 -6.14
CA TYR A 21 2.25 -1.99 -5.40
C TYR A 21 1.99 -1.65 -3.94
N ASP A 22 0.94 -0.88 -3.63
CA ASP A 22 0.52 -0.65 -2.25
C ASP A 22 0.10 -1.96 -1.58
N TYR A 23 -0.72 -2.77 -2.28
CA TYR A 23 -1.09 -4.10 -1.79
C TYR A 23 0.13 -5.01 -1.56
N PHE A 24 1.09 -5.06 -2.49
CA PHE A 24 2.31 -5.84 -2.32
C PHE A 24 3.21 -5.30 -1.20
N GLY A 25 3.26 -3.97 -1.04
CA GLY A 25 3.95 -3.31 0.07
C GLY A 25 3.39 -3.73 1.42
N GLU A 26 2.07 -3.75 1.58
CA GLU A 26 1.40 -4.27 2.79
C GLU A 26 1.71 -5.76 3.05
N MET A 27 1.82 -6.57 1.99
CA MET A 27 2.22 -7.98 2.14
C MET A 27 3.69 -8.13 2.59
N LEU A 28 4.59 -7.26 2.12
CA LEU A 28 5.98 -7.22 2.59
C LEU A 28 6.08 -6.69 4.02
N LEU A 29 5.23 -5.74 4.42
CA LEU A 29 5.17 -5.22 5.78
C LEU A 29 4.83 -6.32 6.79
N LYS A 30 3.90 -7.23 6.43
CA LYS A 30 3.60 -8.45 7.21
C LYS A 30 4.79 -9.42 7.35
N LYS A 31 5.83 -9.24 6.54
CA LYS A 31 7.11 -9.96 6.61
C LYS A 31 8.23 -9.10 7.24
N ASN A 32 7.87 -8.01 7.93
CA ASN A 32 8.77 -7.05 8.54
C ASN A 32 9.72 -6.38 7.53
N ILE A 33 9.22 -6.12 6.32
CA ILE A 33 9.94 -5.36 5.29
C ILE A 33 9.10 -4.13 4.96
N ASP A 34 9.51 -2.98 5.50
CA ASP A 34 8.88 -1.70 5.19
C ASP A 34 9.61 -1.02 4.04
N VAL A 35 8.99 -1.04 2.85
CA VAL A 35 9.54 -0.43 1.64
C VAL A 35 9.64 1.10 1.75
N ARG A 36 8.84 1.71 2.65
CA ARG A 36 8.81 3.16 2.85
C ARG A 36 9.99 3.66 3.70
N SER A 37 10.62 2.78 4.50
CA SER A 37 11.71 3.14 5.41
C SER A 37 13.11 2.94 4.83
N PHE A 38 13.24 2.51 3.57
CA PHE A 38 14.54 2.23 2.96
C PHE A 38 15.43 3.47 2.81
N PHE A 39 14.86 4.67 2.96
CA PHE A 39 15.58 5.92 2.82
C PHE A 39 16.44 6.33 4.02
N ASP A 40 16.16 5.75 5.19
CA ASP A 40 16.79 6.19 6.44
C ASP A 40 17.74 5.14 7.04
N ILE A 41 17.92 4.01 6.35
CA ILE A 41 18.72 2.88 6.84
C ILE A 41 20.13 2.82 6.22
N SER A 42 21.07 2.26 6.98
CA SER A 42 22.48 2.10 6.60
C SER A 42 22.69 1.09 5.46
N ILE A 43 23.87 1.13 4.81
CA ILE A 43 24.26 0.19 3.75
C ILE A 43 24.13 -1.28 4.21
N ASN A 44 24.56 -1.59 5.43
CA ASN A 44 24.48 -2.95 5.97
C ASN A 44 23.03 -3.41 6.14
N GLN A 45 22.17 -2.53 6.66
CA GLN A 45 20.74 -2.83 6.77
C GLN A 45 20.07 -2.98 5.40
N LEU A 46 20.45 -2.17 4.39
CA LEU A 46 19.96 -2.31 3.02
C LEU A 46 20.35 -3.68 2.44
N LYS A 47 21.59 -4.13 2.67
CA LYS A 47 22.04 -5.48 2.24
C LYS A 47 21.24 -6.59 2.91
N GLU A 48 20.98 -6.50 4.22
CA GLU A 48 20.13 -7.46 4.93
C GLU A 48 18.71 -7.50 4.35
N VAL A 49 18.13 -6.34 4.04
CA VAL A 49 16.80 -6.26 3.40
C VAL A 49 16.83 -6.92 2.01
N VAL A 50 17.84 -6.64 1.19
CA VAL A 50 18.01 -7.29 -0.12
C VAL A 50 18.13 -8.81 0.02
N MET A 51 18.85 -9.31 1.03
CA MET A 51 18.92 -10.75 1.31
C MET A 51 17.53 -11.33 1.62
N LYS A 52 16.77 -10.71 2.54
CA LYS A 52 15.40 -11.13 2.88
C LYS A 52 14.47 -11.11 1.67
N LEU A 53 14.56 -10.07 0.84
CA LEU A 53 13.76 -9.97 -0.39
C LEU A 53 14.12 -11.07 -1.39
N ASN A 54 15.40 -11.43 -1.53
CA ASN A 54 15.83 -12.54 -2.38
C ASN A 54 15.31 -13.89 -1.86
N GLU A 55 15.30 -14.11 -0.55
CA GLU A 55 14.70 -15.31 0.06
C GLU A 55 13.21 -15.41 -0.26
N ILE A 56 12.47 -14.30 -0.10
CA ILE A 56 11.04 -14.21 -0.43
C ILE A 56 10.83 -14.44 -1.94
N ARG A 57 11.65 -13.82 -2.80
CA ARG A 57 11.60 -13.97 -4.27
C ARG A 57 11.76 -15.43 -4.72
N ASN A 58 12.55 -16.20 -3.97
CA ASN A 58 12.83 -17.60 -4.26
C ASN A 58 11.82 -18.55 -3.61
N ASN A 59 11.01 -18.08 -2.66
CA ASN A 59 9.96 -18.85 -2.02
C ASN A 59 8.73 -19.01 -2.93
N ARG A 60 8.65 -20.15 -3.63
CA ARG A 60 7.52 -20.48 -4.52
C ARG A 60 6.18 -20.59 -3.79
N MET A 61 6.15 -21.04 -2.52
CA MET A 61 4.91 -21.15 -1.75
C MET A 61 4.31 -19.78 -1.41
N PHE A 62 5.15 -18.78 -1.16
CA PHE A 62 4.70 -17.42 -0.91
C PHE A 62 4.21 -16.74 -2.20
N LEU A 63 4.93 -16.93 -3.32
CA LEU A 63 4.65 -16.21 -4.56
C LEU A 63 3.64 -16.88 -5.49
N GLY A 64 3.40 -18.18 -5.33
CA GLY A 64 2.69 -19.01 -6.30
C GLY A 64 1.29 -18.53 -6.69
N ASN A 65 0.65 -17.69 -5.88
CA ASN A 65 -0.74 -17.27 -6.06
C ASN A 65 -0.99 -15.76 -5.88
N ILE A 66 0.05 -14.92 -5.74
CA ILE A 66 -0.13 -13.49 -5.51
C ILE A 66 -0.04 -12.74 -6.85
N THR A 67 -1.15 -12.81 -7.59
CA THR A 67 -1.38 -12.01 -8.80
C THR A 67 -2.59 -11.12 -8.55
N TRP A 68 -2.44 -9.84 -8.85
CA TRP A 68 -3.55 -8.89 -8.77
C TRP A 68 -4.12 -8.65 -10.17
N ASP A 69 -5.33 -9.16 -10.40
CA ASP A 69 -6.06 -9.02 -11.67
C ASP A 69 -7.16 -7.96 -11.53
N PHE A 70 -6.97 -6.80 -12.16
CA PHE A 70 -7.89 -5.66 -12.00
C PHE A 70 -9.31 -5.87 -12.54
N TYR A 71 -9.48 -6.72 -13.56
CA TYR A 71 -10.80 -7.02 -14.14
C TYR A 71 -11.74 -7.76 -13.18
N LYS A 72 -11.22 -8.40 -12.13
CA LYS A 72 -12.05 -9.12 -11.15
C LYS A 72 -12.64 -8.21 -10.08
N GLN A 73 -12.12 -6.99 -9.92
CA GLN A 73 -12.41 -6.14 -8.77
C GLN A 73 -12.94 -4.75 -9.12
N TYR A 74 -12.72 -4.26 -10.35
CA TYR A 74 -13.09 -2.90 -10.76
C TYR A 74 -13.77 -2.86 -12.13
N ASP A 75 -14.79 -2.01 -12.26
CA ASP A 75 -15.38 -1.61 -13.54
C ASP A 75 -14.68 -0.32 -14.01
N PHE A 76 -14.06 -0.34 -15.18
CA PHE A 76 -13.36 0.83 -15.73
C PHE A 76 -13.51 0.96 -17.24
N GLU A 77 -13.47 2.20 -17.73
CA GLU A 77 -13.48 2.52 -19.17
C GLU A 77 -12.28 3.39 -19.54
N ILE A 78 -11.73 3.10 -20.73
CA ILE A 78 -10.68 3.91 -21.36
C ILE A 78 -11.34 4.61 -22.55
N PHE A 79 -11.26 5.95 -22.59
CA PHE A 79 -11.93 6.74 -23.62
C PHE A 79 -11.32 6.56 -25.02
N ASP A 80 -10.07 6.09 -25.11
CA ASP A 80 -9.44 5.66 -26.36
C ASP A 80 -10.04 4.30 -26.80
N LYS A 81 -10.96 4.37 -27.78
CA LYS A 81 -11.87 3.31 -28.24
C LYS A 81 -11.21 2.07 -28.85
N SER A 82 -9.88 1.96 -28.85
CA SER A 82 -9.19 0.82 -29.47
C SER A 82 -9.12 -0.44 -28.60
N LYS A 83 -9.21 -0.35 -27.26
CA LYS A 83 -9.07 -1.50 -26.34
C LYS A 83 -9.84 -1.31 -25.04
N SER A 84 -11.14 -1.62 -25.03
CA SER A 84 -12.01 -1.39 -23.86
C SER A 84 -11.77 -2.36 -22.69
N ARG A 85 -11.01 -3.44 -22.87
CA ARG A 85 -10.74 -4.44 -21.81
C ARG A 85 -9.37 -5.09 -22.01
N VAL A 86 -8.33 -4.52 -21.41
CA VAL A 86 -7.01 -5.17 -21.33
C VAL A 86 -6.81 -5.66 -19.89
N ILE A 87 -6.54 -6.95 -19.74
CA ILE A 87 -6.17 -7.53 -18.44
C ILE A 87 -4.71 -7.15 -18.17
N TYR A 88 -4.46 -6.52 -17.04
CA TYR A 88 -3.12 -6.23 -16.54
C TYR A 88 -2.84 -7.08 -15.31
N PRO A 89 -2.18 -8.25 -15.47
CA PRO A 89 -1.73 -9.01 -14.32
C PRO A 89 -0.48 -8.33 -13.75
N TYR A 90 -0.55 -7.91 -12.49
CA TYR A 90 0.63 -7.47 -11.75
C TYR A 90 1.05 -8.60 -10.83
N HIS A 91 2.33 -8.94 -10.89
CA HIS A 91 2.89 -10.05 -10.14
C HIS A 91 3.78 -9.54 -9.01
N MET A 92 3.56 -10.06 -7.81
CA MET A 92 4.39 -9.72 -6.66
C MET A 92 5.88 -10.03 -6.90
N ARG A 93 6.18 -11.08 -7.69
CA ARG A 93 7.56 -11.41 -8.08
C ARG A 93 8.23 -10.26 -8.83
N THR A 94 7.52 -9.63 -9.77
CA THR A 94 8.03 -8.49 -10.55
C THR A 94 8.24 -7.29 -9.64
N TYR A 95 7.27 -7.00 -8.76
CA TYR A 95 7.42 -5.93 -7.78
C TYR A 95 8.62 -6.13 -6.85
N ILE A 96 8.81 -7.33 -6.29
CA ILE A 96 9.99 -7.63 -5.46
C ILE A 96 11.29 -7.44 -6.23
N GLN A 97 11.32 -7.83 -7.51
CA GLN A 97 12.49 -7.65 -8.35
C GLN A 97 12.81 -6.16 -8.54
N GLU A 98 11.83 -5.34 -8.89
CA GLU A 98 12.00 -3.89 -9.04
C GLU A 98 12.50 -3.23 -7.74
N VAL A 99 11.98 -3.66 -6.59
CA VAL A 99 12.45 -3.20 -5.27
C VAL A 99 13.91 -3.61 -5.02
N ILE A 100 14.29 -4.84 -5.33
CA ILE A 100 15.69 -5.31 -5.20
C ILE A 100 16.62 -4.47 -6.08
N ASP A 101 16.23 -4.21 -7.33
CA ASP A 101 17.05 -3.44 -8.27
C ASP A 101 17.26 -2.01 -7.76
N LEU A 102 16.19 -1.36 -7.28
CA LEU A 102 16.28 -0.03 -6.67
C LEU A 102 17.20 0.00 -5.43
N LEU A 103 17.12 -1.03 -4.58
CA LEU A 103 17.97 -1.15 -3.40
C LEU A 103 19.45 -1.36 -3.77
N ASN A 104 19.73 -2.20 -4.77
CA ASN A 104 21.09 -2.43 -5.25
C ASN A 104 21.70 -1.17 -5.86
N ASP A 105 20.93 -0.42 -6.65
CA ASP A 105 21.34 0.88 -7.19
C ASP A 105 21.73 1.85 -6.08
N ARG A 106 20.91 1.91 -5.02
CA ARG A 106 21.19 2.74 -3.84
C ARG A 106 22.43 2.28 -3.09
N ILE A 107 22.58 0.97 -2.84
CA ILE A 107 23.77 0.41 -2.18
C ILE A 107 25.03 0.80 -2.97
N ASN A 108 25.01 0.57 -4.29
CA ASN A 108 26.12 0.92 -5.17
C ASN A 108 26.45 2.41 -5.11
N TYR A 109 25.43 3.27 -5.11
CA TYR A 109 25.62 4.71 -4.97
C TYR A 109 26.32 5.08 -3.65
N LEU A 110 25.81 4.54 -2.53
CA LEU A 110 26.35 4.82 -1.19
C LEU A 110 27.78 4.28 -1.02
N GLU A 111 28.06 3.07 -1.49
CA GLU A 111 29.40 2.47 -1.44
C GLU A 111 30.41 3.26 -2.28
N GLN A 112 30.01 3.72 -3.46
CA GLN A 112 30.88 4.56 -4.28
C GLN A 112 31.15 5.89 -3.59
N ARG A 113 30.14 6.49 -2.94
CA ARG A 113 30.31 7.73 -2.17
C ARG A 113 31.30 7.54 -1.03
N GLU A 114 31.15 6.47 -0.25
CA GLU A 114 32.06 6.11 0.85
C GLU A 114 33.50 5.90 0.34
N LYS A 115 33.68 5.19 -0.78
CA LYS A 115 34.99 5.02 -1.42
C LYS A 115 35.62 6.34 -1.85
N VAL A 116 34.86 7.23 -2.49
CA VAL A 116 35.36 8.55 -2.89
C VAL A 116 35.73 9.40 -1.67
N THR A 117 34.93 9.36 -0.61
CA THR A 117 35.26 10.03 0.66
C THR A 117 36.55 9.49 1.26
N SER A 118 36.72 8.17 1.33
CA SER A 118 37.94 7.53 1.82
C SER A 118 39.17 7.90 0.99
N ILE A 119 39.06 7.89 -0.35
CA ILE A 119 40.15 8.30 -1.25
C ILE A 119 40.50 9.78 -1.01
N LYS A 120 39.51 10.66 -0.84
CA LYS A 120 39.74 12.08 -0.53
C LYS A 120 40.48 12.26 0.79
N GLU A 121 40.15 11.48 1.81
CA GLU A 121 40.84 11.51 3.10
C GLU A 121 42.29 11.05 2.95
N LEU A 122 42.53 9.93 2.26
CA LEU A 122 43.89 9.45 1.96
C LEU A 122 44.72 10.47 1.18
N VAL A 123 44.12 11.16 0.19
CA VAL A 123 44.81 12.21 -0.58
C VAL A 123 45.12 13.43 0.28
N LYS A 124 44.29 13.78 1.28
CA LYS A 124 44.59 14.88 2.22
C LYS A 124 45.81 14.60 3.08
N GLU A 125 46.02 13.34 3.48
CA GLU A 125 47.15 12.89 4.29
C GLU A 125 48.48 12.87 3.52
N LEU A 126 48.45 12.96 2.19
CA LEU A 126 49.66 13.06 1.38
C LEU A 126 50.37 14.41 1.59
N PRO A 127 51.72 14.43 1.58
CA PRO A 127 52.48 15.67 1.57
C PRO A 127 52.14 16.51 0.34
N GLU A 128 52.19 17.83 0.47
CA GLU A 128 51.95 18.75 -0.65
C GLU A 128 53.00 18.55 -1.75
N ASN A 129 52.56 17.93 -2.85
CA ASN A 129 53.37 17.66 -4.03
C ASN A 129 52.48 17.64 -5.30
N ASP A 130 53.10 17.56 -6.47
CA ASP A 130 52.41 17.52 -7.76
C ASP A 130 51.44 16.32 -7.90
N VAL A 131 51.75 15.20 -7.24
CA VAL A 131 50.92 14.00 -7.19
C VAL A 131 49.60 14.25 -6.45
N LYS A 132 49.63 14.96 -5.31
CA LYS A 132 48.44 15.34 -4.54
C LYS A 132 47.53 16.27 -5.33
N GLU A 133 48.11 17.22 -6.06
CA GLU A 133 47.36 18.15 -6.90
C GLU A 133 46.68 17.43 -8.07
N ARG A 134 47.41 16.54 -8.78
CA ARG A 134 46.85 15.72 -9.87
C ARG A 134 45.73 14.79 -9.40
N LEU A 135 45.92 14.07 -8.30
CA LEU A 135 44.89 13.19 -7.72
C LEU A 135 43.66 13.98 -7.29
N SER A 136 43.83 15.19 -6.75
CA SER A 136 42.72 16.05 -6.36
C SER A 136 41.91 16.54 -7.55
N ILE A 137 42.56 16.78 -8.69
CA ILE A 137 41.92 17.17 -9.95
C ILE A 137 41.14 15.98 -10.54
N GLU A 138 41.76 14.79 -10.64
CA GLU A 138 41.10 13.59 -11.16
C GLU A 138 39.86 13.20 -10.33
N ILE A 139 39.94 13.31 -9.00
CA ILE A 139 38.79 13.07 -8.12
C ILE A 139 37.64 14.04 -8.41
N LYS A 140 37.94 15.34 -8.60
CA LYS A 140 36.92 16.34 -8.94
C LYS A 140 36.29 16.09 -10.32
N GLU A 141 37.09 15.70 -11.31
CA GLU A 141 36.58 15.35 -12.64
C GLU A 141 35.69 14.12 -12.63
N LEU A 142 36.06 13.08 -11.86
CA LEU A 142 35.23 11.89 -11.66
C LEU A 142 33.91 12.21 -10.95
N GLU A 143 33.92 13.12 -9.98
CA GLU A 143 32.70 13.58 -9.32
C GLU A 143 31.77 14.34 -10.27
N ALA A 144 32.30 15.31 -11.03
CA ALA A 144 31.52 16.08 -11.99
C ALA A 144 30.86 15.19 -13.06
N LYS A 145 31.61 14.21 -13.58
CA LYS A 145 31.10 13.26 -14.58
C LYS A 145 30.04 12.31 -14.01
N LYS A 146 30.14 11.97 -12.72
CA LYS A 146 29.14 11.16 -12.03
C LYS A 146 27.86 11.95 -11.78
N GLU A 147 27.97 13.22 -11.39
CA GLU A 147 26.82 14.11 -11.15
C GLU A 147 26.01 14.33 -12.43
N GLU A 148 26.69 14.46 -13.58
CA GLU A 148 26.06 14.55 -14.91
C GLU A 148 25.29 13.26 -15.31
N LEU A 149 25.84 12.08 -15.00
CA LEU A 149 25.18 10.80 -15.23
C LEU A 149 23.98 10.56 -14.30
N GLU A 150 24.03 11.07 -13.07
CA GLU A 150 22.94 10.99 -12.09
C GLU A 150 21.77 11.91 -12.46
N LEU A 151 22.05 13.13 -12.98
CA LEU A 151 21.02 14.07 -13.46
C LEU A 151 20.15 13.47 -14.57
N ASN A 152 20.74 12.64 -15.43
CA ASN A 152 20.01 11.92 -16.49
C ASN A 152 19.16 10.75 -15.96
N LYS A 153 19.50 10.17 -14.81
CA LYS A 153 18.72 9.08 -14.16
C LYS A 153 17.72 9.59 -13.12
N ALA A 154 17.86 10.82 -12.65
CA ALA A 154 16.97 11.44 -11.67
C ALA A 154 15.52 11.56 -12.18
N SER A 155 15.34 11.80 -13.48
CA SER A 155 14.02 11.85 -14.15
C SER A 155 13.18 10.58 -13.93
N GLU A 156 13.79 9.38 -14.05
CA GLU A 156 13.08 8.11 -13.84
C GLU A 156 12.82 7.81 -12.35
N ARG A 157 13.69 8.31 -11.46
CA ARG A 157 13.57 8.15 -10.00
C ARG A 157 12.54 9.11 -9.39
N GLU A 158 12.46 10.36 -9.85
CA GLU A 158 11.45 11.34 -9.43
C GLU A 158 10.04 10.82 -9.76
N ILE A 159 9.83 10.26 -10.94
CA ILE A 159 8.53 9.67 -11.33
C ILE A 159 8.12 8.52 -10.39
N PHE A 160 9.08 7.75 -9.86
CA PHE A 160 8.80 6.66 -8.93
C PHE A 160 8.62 7.15 -7.47
N GLN A 161 9.39 8.16 -7.04
CA GLN A 161 9.24 8.79 -5.73
C GLN A 161 7.93 9.58 -5.63
N GLU A 162 7.59 10.37 -6.65
CA GLU A 162 6.30 11.06 -6.75
C GLU A 162 5.15 10.05 -6.71
N GLN A 163 5.32 8.88 -7.34
CA GLN A 163 4.35 7.78 -7.26
C GLN A 163 4.20 7.17 -5.85
N ILE A 164 5.29 7.04 -5.10
CA ILE A 164 5.27 6.57 -3.70
C ILE A 164 4.71 7.64 -2.76
N GLU A 165 4.98 8.92 -3.01
CA GLU A 165 4.44 10.02 -2.20
C GLU A 165 2.95 10.24 -2.48
N LEU A 166 2.52 10.13 -3.74
CA LEU A 166 1.11 10.16 -4.12
C LEU A 166 0.33 8.97 -3.54
N SER A 167 0.94 7.79 -3.40
CA SER A 167 0.31 6.66 -2.72
C SER A 167 0.18 6.91 -1.22
N LYS A 168 1.22 7.42 -0.55
CA LYS A 168 1.15 7.85 0.87
C LYS A 168 0.02 8.86 1.11
N HIS A 169 -0.09 9.90 0.29
CA HIS A 169 -1.17 10.88 0.43
C HIS A 169 -2.56 10.30 0.15
N ARG A 170 -2.70 9.30 -0.72
CA ARG A 170 -3.97 8.61 -0.94
C ARG A 170 -4.34 7.68 0.22
N THR A 171 -3.37 6.99 0.81
CA THR A 171 -3.59 6.15 2.01
C THR A 171 -4.02 7.02 3.18
N GLU A 172 -3.41 8.19 3.39
CA GLU A 172 -3.84 9.16 4.41
C GLU A 172 -5.26 9.70 4.17
N ILE A 173 -5.65 9.93 2.89
CA ILE A 173 -7.02 10.35 2.55
C ILE A 173 -8.02 9.21 2.75
N MET A 174 -7.65 7.97 2.44
CA MET A 174 -8.49 6.80 2.70
C MET A 174 -8.64 6.53 4.20
N GLU A 175 -7.56 6.60 4.97
CA GLU A 175 -7.60 6.50 6.43
C GLU A 175 -8.45 7.60 7.03
N LYS A 176 -8.33 8.85 6.58
CA LYS A 176 -9.23 9.94 7.00
C LYS A 176 -10.68 9.68 6.63
N LYS A 177 -10.97 9.10 5.46
CA LYS A 177 -12.33 8.70 5.07
C LYS A 177 -12.85 7.56 5.94
N TYR A 178 -12.05 6.53 6.21
CA TYR A 178 -12.41 5.44 7.11
C TYR A 178 -12.62 5.93 8.54
N ASP A 179 -11.78 6.83 9.05
CA ASP A 179 -11.93 7.45 10.37
C ASP A 179 -13.17 8.34 10.44
N ILE A 180 -13.53 9.05 9.37
CA ILE A 180 -14.78 9.80 9.29
C ILE A 180 -15.96 8.80 9.29
N PHE A 181 -15.91 7.72 8.50
CA PHE A 181 -16.94 6.68 8.49
C PHE A 181 -17.05 5.94 9.83
N LEU A 182 -15.94 5.67 10.53
CA LEU A 182 -15.90 5.10 11.87
C LEU A 182 -16.41 6.09 12.92
N LYS A 183 -16.09 7.38 12.81
CA LYS A 183 -16.66 8.43 13.65
C LYS A 183 -18.15 8.64 13.40
N PHE A 184 -18.66 8.38 12.19
CA PHE A 184 -20.08 8.31 11.90
C PHE A 184 -20.73 7.01 12.42
N LEU A 185 -20.05 5.86 12.35
CA LEU A 185 -20.51 4.59 12.96
C LEU A 185 -20.54 4.65 14.49
N ASN A 186 -19.60 5.38 15.10
CA ASN A 186 -19.50 5.55 16.55
C ASN A 186 -20.45 6.61 17.10
N ARG A 187 -21.24 7.29 16.25
CA ARG A 187 -22.18 8.33 16.68
C ARG A 187 -23.54 7.71 17.04
N GLU A 188 -23.62 7.17 18.27
CA GLU A 188 -24.80 6.93 19.13
C GLU A 188 -26.01 6.12 18.60
N SER A 189 -26.14 5.81 17.31
CA SER A 189 -27.40 5.27 16.74
C SER A 189 -27.27 3.88 16.08
N VAL A 190 -26.06 3.33 15.92
CA VAL A 190 -25.87 2.04 15.21
C VAL A 190 -26.36 0.84 16.04
N ALA A 191 -26.13 0.83 17.35
CA ALA A 191 -26.68 -0.23 18.22
C ALA A 191 -28.22 -0.26 18.17
N SER A 192 -28.85 0.91 18.08
CA SER A 192 -30.29 1.04 17.94
C SER A 192 -30.79 0.57 16.57
N MET A 193 -30.06 0.92 15.50
CA MET A 193 -30.39 0.54 14.13
C MET A 193 -30.23 -0.98 13.91
N VAL A 194 -29.15 -1.58 14.39
CA VAL A 194 -28.90 -3.03 14.32
C VAL A 194 -29.96 -3.78 15.14
N GLY A 195 -30.26 -3.30 16.36
CA GLY A 195 -31.32 -3.90 17.17
C GLY A 195 -32.69 -3.81 16.52
N SER A 196 -33.02 -2.70 15.84
CA SER A 196 -34.29 -2.52 15.12
C SER A 196 -34.43 -3.46 13.92
N VAL A 197 -33.36 -3.67 13.15
CA VAL A 197 -33.34 -4.64 12.03
C VAL A 197 -33.48 -6.07 12.54
N LEU A 198 -32.81 -6.41 13.64
CA LEU A 198 -32.94 -7.72 14.29
C LEU A 198 -34.38 -7.97 14.77
N LEU A 199 -35.00 -6.95 15.37
CA LEU A 199 -36.37 -6.98 15.86
C LEU A 199 -37.37 -7.17 14.70
N LEU A 200 -37.16 -6.48 13.59
CA LEU A 200 -37.96 -6.63 12.37
C LEU A 200 -37.93 -8.07 11.84
N LEU A 201 -36.73 -8.67 11.75
CA LEU A 201 -36.57 -10.05 11.28
C LEU A 201 -37.23 -11.06 12.21
N MET A 202 -37.07 -10.90 13.53
CA MET A 202 -37.75 -11.75 14.52
C MET A 202 -39.27 -11.60 14.44
N GLY A 203 -39.78 -10.38 14.27
CA GLY A 203 -41.20 -10.11 14.10
C GLY A 203 -41.79 -10.77 12.85
N ILE A 204 -41.10 -10.66 11.71
CA ILE A 204 -41.51 -11.33 10.46
C ILE A 204 -41.51 -12.85 10.64
N SER A 205 -40.50 -13.41 11.30
CA SER A 205 -40.41 -14.85 11.56
C SER A 205 -41.59 -15.36 12.41
N LEU A 206 -41.97 -14.63 13.46
CA LEU A 206 -43.13 -14.96 14.30
C LEU A 206 -44.45 -14.83 13.52
N LEU A 207 -44.57 -13.80 12.68
CA LEU A 207 -45.75 -13.57 11.83
C LEU A 207 -45.95 -14.72 10.83
N VAL A 208 -44.86 -15.19 10.21
CA VAL A 208 -44.87 -16.35 9.31
C VAL A 208 -45.24 -17.64 10.07
N MET A 209 -44.73 -17.84 11.29
CA MET A 209 -45.10 -18.99 12.13
C MET A 209 -46.59 -18.98 12.50
N MET A 210 -47.19 -17.81 12.72
CA MET A 210 -48.61 -17.67 12.99
C MET A 210 -49.48 -18.13 11.81
N PHE A 211 -49.08 -17.83 10.58
CA PHE A 211 -49.75 -18.33 9.38
C PHE A 211 -49.57 -19.84 9.15
N LEU A 212 -48.47 -20.41 9.63
CA LEU A 212 -48.18 -21.85 9.56
C LEU A 212 -48.83 -22.66 10.70
N GLN A 213 -49.58 -22.00 11.61
CA GLN A 213 -50.20 -22.62 12.81
C GLN A 213 -49.20 -23.42 13.66
N LYS A 214 -47.92 -23.07 13.62
CA LYS A 214 -46.89 -23.69 14.46
C LYS A 214 -46.70 -22.85 15.70
N GLU A 215 -46.65 -23.50 16.86
CA GLU A 215 -46.32 -22.81 18.10
C GLU A 215 -44.90 -22.24 18.00
N PRO A 216 -44.70 -20.93 18.21
CA PRO A 216 -43.38 -20.34 18.19
C PRO A 216 -42.52 -20.89 19.33
N ILE A 217 -41.22 -20.96 19.10
CA ILE A 217 -40.27 -21.41 20.12
C ILE A 217 -40.28 -20.38 21.26
N LYS A 218 -40.71 -20.80 22.45
CA LYS A 218 -40.86 -19.93 23.64
C LYS A 218 -39.64 -19.06 23.96
N ILE A 219 -38.44 -19.55 23.63
CA ILE A 219 -37.17 -18.84 23.80
C ILE A 219 -37.09 -17.62 22.87
N VAL A 220 -37.53 -17.75 21.62
CA VAL A 220 -37.52 -16.68 20.61
C VAL A 220 -38.55 -15.62 20.96
N GLU A 221 -39.73 -16.03 21.42
CA GLU A 221 -40.77 -15.14 21.92
C GLU A 221 -40.32 -14.34 23.16
N SER A 222 -39.70 -15.02 24.13
CA SER A 222 -39.19 -14.39 25.34
C SER A 222 -38.05 -13.41 25.04
N ALA A 223 -37.14 -13.77 24.14
CA ALA A 223 -36.05 -12.90 23.69
C ALA A 223 -36.58 -11.67 22.91
N PHE A 224 -37.57 -11.87 22.04
CA PHE A 224 -38.23 -10.80 21.30
C PHE A 224 -38.88 -9.79 22.26
N LEU A 225 -39.65 -10.25 23.25
CA LEU A 225 -40.30 -9.39 24.24
C LEU A 225 -39.30 -8.64 25.12
N LEU A 226 -38.19 -9.28 25.49
CA LEU A 226 -37.13 -8.66 26.30
C LEU A 226 -36.43 -7.53 25.53
N ILE A 227 -36.06 -7.78 24.27
CA ILE A 227 -35.44 -6.78 23.40
C ILE A 227 -36.43 -5.64 23.13
N LEU A 228 -37.69 -5.96 22.83
CA LEU A 228 -38.76 -4.98 22.63
C LEU A 228 -38.94 -4.09 23.88
N GLY A 229 -38.97 -4.68 25.07
CA GLY A 229 -39.06 -3.95 26.34
C GLY A 229 -37.86 -3.04 26.61
N TYR A 230 -36.64 -3.47 26.27
CA TYR A 230 -35.44 -2.64 26.38
C TYR A 230 -35.50 -1.39 25.49
N PHE A 231 -35.94 -1.55 24.23
CA PHE A 231 -36.08 -0.47 23.27
C PHE A 231 -37.16 0.54 23.66
N PHE A 232 -38.33 0.07 24.10
CA PHE A 232 -39.40 0.97 24.56
C PHE A 232 -39.15 1.56 25.95
N GLY A 233 -38.38 0.88 26.81
CA GLY A 233 -37.97 1.38 28.13
C GLY A 233 -36.99 2.54 28.05
N HIS A 234 -36.05 2.51 27.10
CA HIS A 234 -35.10 3.61 26.87
C HIS A 234 -35.76 4.89 26.33
N SER A 235 -36.93 4.80 25.69
CA SER A 235 -37.65 5.97 25.14
C SER A 235 -38.33 6.85 26.21
N LYS A 236 -38.45 6.40 27.46
CA LYS A 236 -39.15 7.14 28.52
C LYS A 236 -38.24 7.92 29.47
N ASN A 237 -36.92 7.73 29.40
CA ASN A 237 -35.95 8.36 30.30
C ASN A 237 -35.16 9.51 29.66
N SER A 238 -35.55 9.95 28.46
CA SER A 238 -35.04 11.19 27.84
C SER A 238 -35.94 12.36 28.26
N LYS A 239 -35.67 12.91 29.45
CA LYS A 239 -36.14 14.22 29.89
C LYS A 239 -35.07 14.88 30.76
#